data_AF-A0A831TUJ7-F1
#
_entry.id   AF-A0A831TUJ7-F1
#
_cell.length_a   1.000
_cell.length_b   1.000
_cell.length_c   1.000
_cell.angle_alpha   90.00
_cell.angle_beta   90.00
_cell.angle_gamma   90.00
#
_symmetry.space_group_name_H-M   'P 1'
#
loop_
_entity.id
_entity.type
_entity.pdbx_description
1 polymer ?
#
loop_
_entity_poly.entity_id
_entity_poly.type
_entity_poly.pdbx_seq_one_letter_code
_entity_poly.pdbx_strand_id
1 'polypeptide(L)'
;AENSIRPFTIGRKNWLFSGSPKGAAASAAIYSIIETAKANDLNPYKYLLYLFKQLPAVAFLQHPEFLDDYFPWSPEIQETCK
;
A
#
# COMPACT_ATOMS: atom_id res chain seq x y z
N ALA A 1 11.53 -2.89 14.80
CA ALA A 1 10.07 -2.74 14.98
C ALA A 1 9.68 -1.33 15.43
N GLU A 2 10.29 -0.74 16.47
CA GLU A 2 9.90 0.59 16.96
C GLU A 2 10.31 1.77 16.04
N ASN A 3 11.38 1.63 15.25
CA ASN A 3 11.81 2.69 14.34
C ASN A 3 10.95 2.82 13.07
N SER A 4 10.33 1.73 12.59
CA SER A 4 9.52 1.75 11.37
C SER A 4 8.19 2.48 11.55
N ILE A 5 7.72 2.67 12.79
CA ILE A 5 6.52 3.45 13.09
C ILE A 5 6.81 4.97 13.23
N ARG A 6 8.07 5.41 13.35
CA ARG A 6 8.39 6.85 13.48
C ARG A 6 7.86 7.74 12.33
N PRO A 7 7.92 7.33 11.06
CA PRO A 7 7.34 8.13 9.97
C PRO A 7 5.84 8.33 10.14
N PHE A 8 5.12 7.31 10.62
CA PHE A 8 3.70 7.39 10.95
C PHE A 8 3.43 8.37 12.09
N THR A 9 4.18 8.24 13.20
CA THR A 9 3.95 9.07 14.39
C THR A 9 4.26 10.55 14.15
N ILE A 10 5.19 10.87 13.25
CA ILE A 10 5.49 12.23 12.81
C ILE A 10 4.43 12.71 11.80
N GLY A 11 4.08 11.89 10.81
CA GLY A 11 3.15 12.24 9.73
C GLY A 11 1.71 12.49 10.21
N ARG A 12 1.23 11.73 11.20
CA ARG A 12 -0.16 11.84 11.71
C ARG A 12 -0.54 13.24 12.22
N LYS A 13 0.44 14.07 12.63
CA LYS A 13 0.19 15.46 13.05
C LYS A 13 -0.18 16.37 11.87
N ASN A 14 0.23 16.02 10.65
CA ASN A 14 0.00 16.78 9.42
C ASN A 14 -1.11 16.17 8.55
N TRP A 15 -1.70 15.05 8.96
CA TRP A 15 -2.72 14.35 8.19
C TRP A 15 -4.10 14.73 8.70
N LEU A 16 -4.85 15.41 7.83
CA LEU A 16 -6.11 16.09 8.15
C LEU A 16 -7.17 15.18 8.81
N PHE A 17 -7.09 13.86 8.60
CA PHE A 17 -8.10 12.90 9.07
C PHE A 17 -7.60 11.86 10.07
N SER A 18 -6.31 11.84 10.43
CA SER A 18 -5.72 10.82 11.29
C SER A 18 -6.18 10.84 12.76
N GLY A 19 -6.92 11.88 13.16
CA GLY A 19 -7.53 11.98 14.51
C GLY A 19 -8.87 11.25 14.65
N SER A 20 -9.52 10.86 13.55
CA SER A 20 -10.79 10.13 13.59
C SER A 20 -10.55 8.61 13.52
N PRO A 21 -11.43 7.75 14.10
CA PRO A 21 -11.28 6.29 13.98
C PRO A 21 -11.23 5.81 12.54
N LYS A 22 -12.07 6.38 11.66
CA LYS A 22 -12.09 6.06 10.23
C LYS A 22 -10.80 6.46 9.53
N GLY A 23 -10.29 7.66 9.80
CA GLY A 23 -9.05 8.12 9.20
C GLY A 23 -7.81 7.42 9.77
N ALA A 24 -7.84 7.00 11.03
CA ALA A 24 -6.80 6.14 11.61
C ALA A 24 -6.76 4.78 10.91
N ALA A 25 -7.92 4.15 10.68
CA ALA A 25 -8.01 2.88 9.94
C ALA A 25 -7.51 3.00 8.49
N ALA A 26 -7.93 4.05 7.77
CA ALA A 26 -7.44 4.32 6.42
C ALA A 26 -5.92 4.58 6.39
N SER A 27 -5.41 5.38 7.33
CA SER A 27 -3.97 5.65 7.47
C SER A 27 -3.18 4.37 7.71
N ALA A 28 -3.67 3.51 8.59
CA ALA A 28 -3.05 2.22 8.90
C ALA A 28 -3.01 1.30 7.68
N ALA A 29 -4.10 1.22 6.90
CA ALA A 29 -4.15 0.39 5.70
C ALA A 29 -3.12 0.83 4.66
N ILE A 30 -3.01 2.12 4.36
CA ILE A 30 -2.04 2.65 3.39
C ILE A 30 -0.61 2.40 3.87
N TYR A 31 -0.31 2.61 5.15
CA TYR A 31 1.02 2.33 5.68
C TYR A 31 1.37 0.84 5.62
N SER A 32 0.44 -0.06 5.93
CA SER A 32 0.67 -1.49 5.78
C SER A 32 1.06 -1.85 4.34
N ILE A 33 0.41 -1.27 3.33
CA ILE A 33 0.75 -1.49 1.92
C ILE A 33 2.16 -0.98 1.61
N ILE A 34 2.50 0.23 2.07
CA ILE A 34 3.82 0.84 1.86
C ILE A 34 4.93 0.01 2.52
N GLU A 35 4.75 -0.40 3.77
CA GLU A 35 5.74 -1.19 4.48
C GLU A 35 5.88 -2.59 3.88
N THR A 36 4.79 -3.18 3.40
CA THR A 36 4.84 -4.45 2.65
C THR A 36 5.62 -4.29 1.34
N ALA A 37 5.42 -3.20 0.59
CA ALA A 37 6.18 -2.92 -0.62
C ALA A 37 7.68 -2.79 -0.34
N LYS A 38 8.05 -2.04 0.70
CA LYS A 38 9.45 -1.93 1.15
C LYS A 38 10.04 -3.26 1.57
N ALA A 39 9.28 -4.09 2.28
CA ALA A 39 9.71 -5.42 2.71
C ALA A 39 9.95 -6.40 1.53
N ASN A 40 9.41 -6.09 0.36
CA ASN A 40 9.62 -6.85 -0.89
C ASN A 40 10.59 -6.15 -1.85
N ASP A 41 11.40 -5.20 -1.35
CA ASP A 41 12.37 -4.42 -2.13
C ASP A 41 11.76 -3.66 -3.33
N LEU A 42 10.50 -3.23 -3.21
CA LEU A 42 9.82 -2.42 -4.21
C LEU A 42 9.91 -0.93 -3.89
N ASN A 43 9.92 -0.10 -4.94
CA ASN A 43 9.69 1.33 -4.81
C ASN A 43 8.21 1.58 -4.43
N PRO A 44 7.91 2.09 -3.21
CA PRO A 44 6.54 2.19 -2.74
C PRO A 44 5.68 3.13 -3.57
N TYR A 45 6.28 4.18 -4.15
CA TYR A 45 5.57 5.13 -4.99
C TYR A 45 5.15 4.48 -6.32
N LYS A 46 6.06 3.77 -6.99
CA LYS A 46 5.74 3.05 -8.24
C LYS A 46 4.67 1.98 -7.99
N TYR A 47 4.80 1.24 -6.90
CA TYR A 47 3.85 0.19 -6.55
C TYR A 47 2.43 0.75 -6.32
N LEU A 48 2.29 1.82 -5.52
CA LEU A 48 0.99 2.48 -5.33
C LEU A 48 0.42 3.03 -6.63
N LEU A 49 1.25 3.64 -7.48
CA LEU A 49 0.83 4.14 -8.79
C LEU A 49 0.30 3.01 -9.69
N TYR A 50 1.01 1.88 -9.71
CA TYR A 50 0.61 0.70 -10.47
C TYR A 50 -0.74 0.17 -9.98
N LEU A 51 -0.90 -0.02 -8.67
CA LEU A 51 -2.15 -0.48 -8.06
C LEU A 51 -3.32 0.46 -8.40
N PHE A 52 -3.15 1.77 -8.22
CA PHE A 52 -4.23 2.74 -8.51
C PHE A 52 -4.57 2.85 -9.99
N LYS A 53 -3.64 2.53 -10.88
CA LYS A 53 -3.88 2.55 -12.32
C LYS A 53 -4.59 1.28 -12.80
N GLN A 54 -4.22 0.11 -12.28
CA GLN A 54 -4.69 -1.17 -12.79
C GLN A 54 -5.91 -1.71 -12.04
N LEU A 55 -5.93 -1.66 -10.70
CA LEU A 55 -7.01 -2.25 -9.90
C LEU A 55 -8.42 -1.76 -10.24
N PRO A 56 -8.68 -0.49 -10.61
CA PRO A 56 -10.02 -0.06 -10.98
C PRO A 56 -10.61 -0.78 -12.19
N ALA A 57 -9.76 -1.33 -13.07
CA ALA A 57 -10.18 -2.09 -14.24
C ALA A 57 -10.39 -3.58 -13.97
N VAL A 58 -10.03 -4.06 -12.76
CA VAL A 58 -10.06 -5.48 -12.40
C VAL A 58 -11.35 -5.77 -11.63
N ALA A 59 -12.04 -6.84 -12.01
CA ALA A 59 -13.26 -7.32 -11.35
C ALA A 59 -12.96 -8.08 -10.03
N PHE A 60 -12.03 -7.58 -9.22
CA PHE A 60 -11.53 -8.31 -8.03
C PHE A 60 -12.57 -8.46 -6.92
N LEU A 61 -13.64 -7.66 -6.94
CA LEU A 61 -14.76 -7.79 -6.00
C LEU A 61 -15.63 -9.01 -6.30
N GLN A 62 -15.68 -9.45 -7.56
CA GLN A 62 -16.38 -10.67 -7.97
C GLN A 62 -15.43 -11.87 -8.02
N HIS A 63 -14.17 -11.62 -8.38
CA HIS A 63 -13.14 -12.62 -8.62
C HIS A 63 -11.87 -12.28 -7.83
N PRO A 64 -11.81 -12.65 -6.53
CA PRO A 64 -10.67 -12.34 -5.66
C PRO A 64 -9.35 -12.92 -6.17
N GLU A 65 -9.39 -13.99 -6.97
CA GLU A 65 -8.22 -14.63 -7.58
C GLU A 65 -7.36 -13.65 -8.41
N PHE A 66 -7.96 -12.62 -8.99
CA PHE A 66 -7.22 -11.64 -9.79
C PHE A 66 -6.32 -10.75 -8.94
N LEU A 67 -6.48 -10.70 -7.61
CA LEU A 67 -5.60 -9.93 -6.73
C LEU A 67 -4.21 -10.56 -6.60
N ASP A 68 -4.08 -11.86 -6.83
CA ASP A 68 -2.82 -12.58 -6.65
C ASP A 68 -1.73 -12.03 -7.57
N ASP A 69 -2.08 -11.58 -8.76
CA ASP A 69 -1.16 -10.99 -9.73
C ASP A 69 -0.66 -9.59 -9.31
N TYR A 70 -1.40 -8.90 -8.44
CA TYR A 70 -1.06 -7.55 -7.96
C TYR A 70 -0.27 -7.55 -6.65
N PHE A 71 0.01 -8.72 -6.08
CA PHE A 71 0.78 -8.83 -4.86
C PHE A 71 2.25 -8.43 -5.04
N PRO A 72 2.91 -7.99 -3.97
CA PRO A 72 4.25 -7.42 -4.09
C PRO A 72 5.31 -8.46 -4.46
N TRP A 73 5.06 -9.76 -4.29
CA TRP A 73 5.96 -10.84 -4.72
C TRP A 73 5.71 -11.31 -6.15
N SER A 74 4.71 -10.75 -6.85
CA SER A 74 4.36 -11.19 -8.20
C SER A 74 5.42 -10.76 -9.22
N PRO A 75 5.76 -11.60 -10.22
CA PRO A 75 6.89 -11.36 -11.11
C PRO A 75 6.75 -10.03 -11.89
N GLU A 76 5.55 -9.72 -12.38
CA GLU A 76 5.26 -8.49 -13.12
C GLU A 76 5.49 -7.23 -12.26
N ILE A 77 5.05 -7.27 -11.01
CA ILE A 77 5.23 -6.19 -10.05
C ILE A 77 6.72 -6.00 -9.72
N GLN A 78 7.44 -7.10 -9.52
CA GLN A 78 8.87 -7.08 -9.23
C GLN A 78 9.70 -6.51 -10.38
N GLU A 79 9.29 -6.72 -11.63
CA GLU A 79 9.94 -6.10 -12.79
C GLU A 79 9.60 -4.61 -12.93
N THR A 80 8.33 -4.26 -12.75
CA THR A 80 7.83 -2.90 -13.02
C THR A 80 8.12 -1.92 -11.89
N CYS A 81 8.09 -2.37 -10.64
CA CYS A 81 8.06 -1.52 -9.46
C CYS A 81 9.36 -1.52 -8.63
N LYS A 82 10.42 -2.19 -9.06
CA LYS A 82 11.77 -2.01 -8.46
C LYS A 82 12.32 -0.61 -8.70
#